data_AF-A0A6A3D2A2-F1
#
_entry.id   AF-A0A6A3D2A2-F1
#
_cell.length_a   1.000
_cell.length_b   1.000
_cell.length_c   1.000
_cell.angle_alpha   90.00
_cell.angle_beta   90.00
_cell.angle_gamma   90.00
#
_symmetry.space_group_name_H-M   'P 1'
#
loop_
_entity.id
_entity.type
_entity.pdbx_description
1 polymer ?
#
loop_
_entity_poly.entity_id
_entity_poly.type
_entity_poly.pdbx_seq_one_letter_code
_entity_poly.pdbx_strand_id
1 'polypeptide(L)'
;MGRPKKHFVPFLLLLLAFCILLLLYSAHPNSICTQTLPLNPHSISTTSAVYATPTFSLTIKVLTLNRLNSLSRCLTSLSRAHYDPDLPVHLHIFIDHFPNQSKSDIDLKLQESLGILRFVDGFEWKWGKR
;
A
#
# COMPACT_ATOMS: atom_id res chain seq x y z
N MET A 1 1.94 25.12 55.80
CA MET A 1 0.89 24.16 55.38
C MET A 1 0.42 24.54 53.98
N GLY A 2 0.94 23.88 52.93
CA GLY A 2 0.66 24.25 51.53
C GLY A 2 -0.66 23.64 51.04
N ARG A 3 -1.57 24.48 50.52
CA ARG A 3 -2.89 24.11 50.02
C ARG A 3 -2.76 23.22 48.76
N PRO A 4 -3.46 22.07 48.67
CA PRO A 4 -3.25 21.12 47.57
C PRO A 4 -3.80 21.65 46.24
N LYS A 5 -3.08 21.31 45.16
CA LYS A 5 -3.24 21.77 43.78
C LYS A 5 -4.59 21.34 43.17
N LYS A 6 -5.62 22.18 43.31
CA LYS A 6 -6.96 21.96 42.74
C LYS A 6 -7.03 22.02 41.20
N HIS A 7 -5.96 22.45 40.55
CA HIS A 7 -5.87 22.53 39.08
C HIS A 7 -5.43 21.22 38.40
N PHE A 8 -5.04 20.19 39.17
CA PHE A 8 -4.60 18.92 38.58
C PHE A 8 -5.78 18.04 38.11
N VAL A 9 -6.92 18.13 38.81
CA VAL A 9 -8.14 17.39 38.48
C VAL A 9 -8.71 17.74 37.10
N PRO A 10 -8.91 19.02 36.73
CA PRO A 10 -9.42 19.35 35.39
C PRO A 10 -8.44 18.94 34.27
N PHE A 11 -7.12 18.97 34.54
CA PHE A 11 -6.12 18.52 33.57
C PHE A 11 -6.18 17.00 33.34
N LEU A 12 -6.35 16.22 34.41
CA LEU A 12 -6.50 14.77 34.31
C LEU A 12 -7.78 14.37 33.55
N LEU A 13 -8.89 15.09 33.77
CA LEU A 13 -10.15 14.87 33.04
C LEU A 13 -10.01 15.21 31.55
N LEU A 14 -9.31 16.31 31.21
CA LEU A 14 -9.03 16.68 29.82
C LEU A 14 -8.19 15.61 29.12
N LEU A 15 -7.15 15.10 29.79
CA LEU A 15 -6.30 14.05 29.25
C LEU A 15 -7.09 12.76 28.99
N LEU A 16 -7.95 12.37 29.92
CA LEU A 16 -8.79 11.18 29.77
C LEU A 16 -9.79 11.33 28.60
N ALA A 17 -10.42 12.50 28.46
CA ALA A 17 -11.32 12.79 27.35
C ALA A 17 -10.60 12.75 26.00
N PHE A 18 -9.38 13.27 25.93
CA PHE A 18 -8.55 13.22 24.72
C PHE A 18 -8.17 11.78 24.33
N CYS A 19 -7.80 10.93 25.30
CA CYS A 19 -7.53 9.52 25.05
C CYS A 19 -8.76 8.77 24.52
N ILE A 20 -9.94 9.03 25.08
CA ILE A 20 -11.20 8.42 24.61
C ILE A 20 -11.52 8.87 23.18
N LEU A 21 -11.32 10.14 22.86
CA LEU A 21 -11.52 10.66 21.50
C LEU A 21 -10.58 9.99 20.49
N LEU A 22 -9.30 9.79 20.83
CA LEU A 22 -8.34 9.09 19.98
C LEU A 22 -8.73 7.62 19.74
N LEU A 23 -9.25 6.93 20.76
CA LEU A 23 -9.74 5.56 20.65
C LEU A 23 -10.98 5.48 19.75
N LEU A 24 -11.90 6.45 19.85
CA LEU A 24 -13.08 6.53 18.98
C LEU A 24 -12.71 6.86 17.52
N TYR A 25 -11.71 7.73 17.31
CA TYR A 25 -11.26 8.10 15.97
C TYR A 25 -10.45 6.99 15.28
N SER A 26 -9.67 6.22 16.04
CA SER A 26 -8.92 5.07 15.51
C SER A 26 -9.82 3.85 15.26
N ALA A 27 -10.97 3.77 15.92
CA ALA A 27 -11.98 2.74 15.69
C ALA A 27 -12.88 2.99 14.48
N HIS A 28 -12.65 4.04 13.69
CA HIS A 28 -13.21 4.08 12.34
C HIS A 28 -12.39 3.16 11.43
N PRO A 29 -12.93 1.99 11.01
CA PRO A 29 -12.37 1.34 9.85
C PRO A 29 -12.53 2.34 8.71
N ASN A 30 -11.41 2.76 8.12
CA ASN A 30 -11.44 3.37 6.80
C ASN A 30 -12.11 2.34 5.87
N SER A 31 -13.43 2.43 5.69
CA SER A 31 -14.11 1.78 4.59
C SER A 31 -13.59 2.47 3.34
N ILE A 32 -12.55 1.88 2.75
CA ILE A 32 -12.13 2.17 1.39
C ILE A 32 -13.34 1.81 0.52
N CYS A 33 -14.14 2.82 0.22
CA CYS A 33 -15.22 2.74 -0.75
C CYS A 33 -14.58 2.61 -2.12
N THR A 34 -14.45 1.38 -2.62
CA THR A 34 -14.19 1.13 -4.03
C THR A 34 -15.44 1.53 -4.80
N GLN A 35 -15.53 2.80 -5.20
CA GLN A 35 -16.44 3.22 -6.26
C GLN A 35 -15.93 2.60 -7.56
N THR A 36 -16.38 1.39 -7.86
CA THR A 36 -16.33 0.84 -9.22
C THR A 36 -17.37 1.58 -10.04
N LEU A 37 -16.92 2.50 -10.90
CA LEU A 37 -17.73 3.02 -12.01
C LEU A 37 -18.22 1.82 -12.86
N PRO A 38 -19.52 1.62 -13.04
CA PRO A 38 -20.01 0.50 -13.84
C PRO A 38 -19.89 0.84 -15.34
N LEU A 39 -18.86 0.30 -15.99
CA LEU A 39 -18.88 0.06 -17.42
C LEU A 39 -19.57 -1.29 -17.66
N ASN A 40 -20.88 -1.26 -17.92
CA ASN A 40 -21.64 -2.38 -18.47
C ASN A 40 -21.12 -2.65 -19.90
N PRO A 41 -20.84 -3.91 -20.28
CA PRO A 41 -21.89 -4.65 -20.99
C PRO A 41 -21.91 -6.17 -20.66
N HIS A 42 -23.08 -6.64 -20.21
CA HIS A 42 -23.61 -7.98 -20.41
C HIS A 42 -22.92 -9.21 -19.77
N SER A 43 -23.70 -9.84 -18.87
CA SER A 43 -23.75 -11.27 -18.49
C SER A 43 -22.53 -11.90 -17.82
N ILE A 44 -22.69 -12.32 -16.56
CA ILE A 44 -22.65 -13.74 -16.12
C ILE A 44 -23.44 -13.86 -14.81
N SER A 45 -24.27 -14.90 -14.78
CA SER A 45 -25.28 -15.22 -13.78
C SER A 45 -24.76 -15.44 -12.36
N THR A 46 -25.57 -14.99 -11.41
CA THR A 46 -25.68 -15.46 -10.02
C THR A 46 -25.58 -16.99 -9.89
N THR A 47 -24.63 -17.48 -9.10
CA THR A 47 -24.87 -18.65 -8.24
C THR A 47 -23.97 -18.63 -7.00
N SER A 48 -24.62 -18.90 -5.86
CA SER A 48 -24.04 -19.28 -4.56
C SER A 48 -23.38 -18.19 -3.73
N ALA A 49 -24.21 -17.57 -2.89
CA ALA A 49 -23.79 -17.01 -1.60
C ALA A 49 -23.29 -18.15 -0.69
N VAL A 50 -22.07 -18.64 -0.94
CA VAL A 50 -21.30 -19.38 0.05
C VAL A 50 -20.68 -18.33 0.93
N TYR A 51 -21.03 -18.34 2.22
CA TYR A 51 -20.38 -17.62 3.33
C TYR A 51 -19.15 -16.81 2.90
N ALA A 52 -19.37 -15.57 2.46
CA ALA A 52 -18.30 -14.66 2.09
C ALA A 52 -17.62 -14.21 3.38
N THR A 53 -16.75 -15.07 3.90
CA THR A 53 -15.72 -14.66 4.85
C THR A 53 -14.97 -13.50 4.20
N PRO A 54 -14.76 -12.37 4.90
CA PRO A 54 -14.00 -11.28 4.33
C PRO A 54 -12.59 -11.79 4.05
N THR A 55 -12.29 -12.05 2.78
CA THR A 55 -10.98 -12.51 2.35
C THR A 55 -10.03 -11.33 2.46
N PHE A 56 -9.15 -11.37 3.45
CA PHE A 56 -8.07 -10.39 3.56
C PHE A 56 -7.19 -10.47 2.31
N SER A 57 -6.83 -9.32 1.75
CA SER A 57 -5.82 -9.22 0.69
C SER A 57 -4.86 -8.08 1.00
N LEU A 58 -3.58 -8.31 0.72
CA LEU A 58 -2.54 -7.30 0.87
C LEU A 58 -2.16 -6.77 -0.51
N THR A 59 -2.14 -5.45 -0.69
CA THR A 59 -1.66 -4.83 -1.93
C THR A 59 -0.43 -3.99 -1.64
N ILE A 60 0.69 -4.34 -2.26
CA ILE A 60 1.97 -3.62 -2.17
C ILE A 60 2.12 -2.79 -3.44
N LYS A 61 2.30 -1.48 -3.29
CA LYS A 61 2.56 -0.56 -4.40
C LYS A 61 3.96 0.02 -4.27
N VAL A 62 4.82 -0.26 -5.24
CA VAL A 62 6.22 0.21 -5.27
C VAL A 62 6.34 1.27 -6.34
N LEU A 63 6.77 2.48 -5.98
CA LEU A 63 7.16 3.53 -6.92
C LEU A 63 8.68 3.58 -7.00
N THR A 64 9.24 3.59 -8.21
CA THR A 64 10.68 3.63 -8.44
C THR A 64 11.04 4.53 -9.61
N LEU A 65 12.19 5.18 -9.51
CA LEU A 65 12.83 5.98 -10.55
C LEU A 65 14.32 5.65 -10.47
N ASN A 66 15.00 5.44 -11.60
CA ASN A 66 16.46 5.37 -11.76
C ASN A 66 17.29 4.64 -10.68
N ARG A 67 16.72 3.61 -10.02
CA ARG A 67 17.34 2.90 -8.89
C ARG A 67 17.16 1.40 -8.99
N LEU A 68 17.67 0.81 -10.08
CA LEU A 68 17.59 -0.64 -10.33
C LEU A 68 18.10 -1.48 -9.15
N ASN A 69 19.27 -1.14 -8.59
CA ASN A 69 19.86 -1.92 -7.49
C ASN A 69 19.00 -1.92 -6.22
N SER A 70 18.45 -0.75 -5.85
CA SER A 70 17.56 -0.62 -4.69
C SER A 70 16.25 -1.37 -4.92
N LEU A 71 15.67 -1.24 -6.12
CA LEU A 71 14.48 -1.97 -6.51
C LEU A 71 14.70 -3.48 -6.45
N SER A 72 15.82 -3.96 -7.00
CA SER A 72 16.16 -5.39 -7.00
C SER A 72 16.26 -5.96 -5.60
N ARG A 73 16.96 -5.26 -4.69
CA ARG A 73 17.04 -5.66 -3.28
C ARG A 73 15.68 -5.62 -2.58
N CYS A 74 14.87 -4.60 -2.87
CA CYS A 74 13.51 -4.48 -2.34
C CYS A 74 12.64 -5.65 -2.78
N LEU A 75 12.52 -5.89 -4.09
CA LEU A 75 11.70 -6.97 -4.63
C LEU A 75 12.18 -8.35 -4.20
N THR A 76 13.50 -8.55 -4.10
CA THR A 76 14.08 -9.80 -3.56
C THR A 76 13.73 -9.99 -2.09
N SER A 77 13.74 -8.91 -1.29
CA SER A 77 13.33 -8.98 0.11
C SER A 77 11.84 -9.28 0.23
N LEU A 78 11.00 -8.67 -0.60
CA LEU A 78 9.56 -8.90 -0.63
C LEU A 78 9.25 -10.35 -1.06
N SER A 79 9.87 -10.88 -2.11
CA SER A 79 9.57 -12.24 -2.58
C SER A 79 9.94 -13.32 -1.57
N ARG A 80 10.91 -13.05 -0.70
CA ARG A 80 11.39 -13.94 0.37
C ARG A 80 10.64 -13.78 1.69
N ALA A 81 9.77 -12.78 1.81
CA ALA A 81 8.96 -12.61 3.01
C ALA A 81 7.97 -13.77 3.17
N HIS A 82 7.58 -14.04 4.41
CA HIS A 82 6.59 -15.06 4.72
C HIS A 82 5.19 -14.46 4.54
N TYR A 83 4.44 -14.97 3.57
CA TYR A 83 3.04 -14.67 3.36
C TYR A 83 2.22 -15.95 3.55
N ASP A 84 0.97 -15.77 3.94
CA ASP A 84 0.00 -16.86 4.02
C ASP A 84 -0.33 -17.36 2.61
N PRO A 85 -0.19 -18.65 2.29
CA PRO A 85 -0.48 -19.20 0.97
C PRO A 85 -1.95 -19.08 0.56
N ASP A 86 -2.86 -18.96 1.53
CA ASP A 86 -4.31 -18.88 1.27
C ASP A 86 -4.79 -17.43 1.09
N LEU A 87 -3.94 -16.44 1.37
CA LEU A 87 -4.27 -15.02 1.27
C LEU A 87 -3.49 -14.34 0.12
N PRO A 88 -4.19 -13.75 -0.87
CA PRO A 88 -3.51 -13.14 -2.00
C PRO A 88 -2.74 -11.88 -1.61
N VAL A 89 -1.51 -11.78 -2.12
CA VAL A 89 -0.67 -10.58 -2.02
C VAL A 89 -0.42 -10.02 -3.41
N HIS A 90 -1.01 -8.86 -3.71
CA HIS A 90 -0.86 -8.16 -4.97
C HIS A 90 0.36 -7.24 -4.94
N LEU A 91 1.13 -7.20 -6.03
CA LEU A 91 2.32 -6.37 -6.15
C LEU A 91 2.26 -5.50 -7.40
N HIS A 92 2.03 -4.20 -7.24
CA HIS A 92 2.07 -3.25 -8.35
C HIS A 92 3.37 -2.46 -8.34
N ILE A 93 4.04 -2.41 -9.49
CA ILE A 93 5.31 -1.68 -9.64
C ILE A 93 5.06 -0.52 -10.62
N PHE A 94 5.26 0.70 -10.13
CA PHE A 94 5.16 1.94 -10.88
C PHE A 94 6.57 2.46 -11.15
N ILE A 95 6.90 2.64 -12.42
CA ILE A 95 8.20 3.16 -12.86
C ILE A 95 7.95 4.58 -13.35
N ASP A 96 8.54 5.56 -12.66
CA ASP A 96 8.44 6.95 -13.05
C ASP A 96 9.45 7.28 -14.17
N HIS A 97 9.17 8.35 -14.88
CA HIS A 97 9.95 8.83 -16.01
C HIS A 97 10.96 9.90 -15.56
N PHE A 98 12.09 9.98 -16.27
CA PHE A 98 13.05 11.04 -16.04
C PHE A 98 12.58 12.36 -16.66
N PRO A 99 12.89 13.53 -16.05
CA PRO A 99 12.52 14.81 -16.61
C PRO A 99 13.34 15.11 -17.88
N ASN A 100 12.67 15.67 -18.89
CA ASN A 100 13.22 15.88 -20.23
C ASN A 100 14.07 17.17 -20.33
N GLN A 101 15.09 17.30 -19.47
CA GLN A 101 15.79 18.59 -19.26
C GLN A 101 17.17 18.70 -19.93
N SER A 102 17.80 17.62 -20.37
CA SER A 102 19.09 17.67 -21.09
C SER A 102 19.15 16.63 -22.21
N LYS A 103 19.34 17.08 -23.46
CA LYS A 103 19.49 16.20 -24.64
C LYS A 103 20.75 15.34 -24.60
N SER A 104 21.76 15.75 -23.83
CA SER A 104 23.07 15.09 -23.79
C SER A 104 23.08 13.73 -23.12
N ASP A 105 22.12 13.45 -22.22
CA ASP A 105 22.11 12.20 -21.42
C ASP A 105 20.82 11.38 -21.60
N ILE A 106 20.03 11.66 -22.65
CA ILE A 106 18.75 10.97 -22.87
C ILE A 106 18.98 9.48 -23.09
N ASP A 107 19.96 9.10 -23.91
CA ASP A 107 20.23 7.70 -24.24
C ASP A 107 20.62 6.89 -23.02
N LEU A 108 21.46 7.45 -22.13
CA LEU A 108 21.83 6.81 -20.88
C LEU A 108 20.62 6.60 -19.97
N LYS A 109 19.78 7.63 -19.80
CA LYS A 109 18.57 7.56 -18.98
C LYS A 109 17.56 6.56 -19.55
N LEU A 110 17.40 6.51 -20.87
CA LEU A 110 16.56 5.52 -21.55
C LEU A 110 17.08 4.10 -21.30
N GLN A 111 18.41 3.90 -21.39
CA GLN A 111 19.01 2.60 -21.13
C GLN A 111 18.82 2.15 -19.68
N GLU A 112 18.94 3.06 -18.71
CA GLU A 112 18.64 2.78 -17.30
C GLU A 112 17.17 2.42 -17.09
N SER A 113 16.24 3.19 -17.65
CA SER A 113 14.80 2.90 -17.58
C SER A 113 14.47 1.55 -18.22
N LEU A 114 15.06 1.23 -19.38
CA LEU A 114 14.88 -0.06 -20.05
C LEU A 114 15.43 -1.21 -19.21
N GLY A 115 16.55 -1.00 -18.52
CA GLY A 115 17.10 -1.98 -17.58
C GLY A 115 16.13 -2.27 -16.43
N ILE A 116 15.45 -1.26 -15.91
CA ILE A 116 14.41 -1.42 -14.89
C ILE A 116 13.20 -2.18 -15.44
N LEU A 117 12.71 -1.82 -16.64
CA LEU A 117 11.58 -2.54 -17.26
C LEU A 117 11.90 -4.02 -17.45
N ARG A 118 13.06 -4.34 -18.04
CA ARG A 118 13.48 -5.74 -18.26
C ARG A 118 13.58 -6.53 -16.96
N PHE A 119 14.10 -5.90 -15.91
CA PHE A 119 14.19 -6.53 -14.60
C PHE A 119 12.81 -6.79 -14.00
N VAL A 120 11.91 -5.81 -14.04
CA VAL A 120 10.54 -5.94 -13.52
C VAL A 120 9.76 -6.97 -14.33
N ASP A 121 9.90 -6.98 -15.65
CA ASP A 121 9.22 -7.94 -16.52
C ASP A 121 9.62 -9.38 -16.18
N GLY A 122 10.91 -9.63 -15.97
CA GLY A 122 11.44 -10.95 -15.59
C GLY A 122 11.28 -11.32 -14.12
N PHE A 123 10.77 -10.44 -13.25
CA PHE A 123 10.65 -10.72 -11.83
C PHE A 123 9.42 -11.58 -11.51
N GLU A 124 9.64 -12.82 -11.05
CA GLU A 124 8.54 -13.72 -10.69
C GLU A 124 7.89 -13.34 -9.36
N TRP A 125 6.56 -13.22 -9.36
CA TRP A 125 5.75 -12.99 -8.17
C TRP A 125 4.74 -14.13 -7.98
N LYS A 126 4.93 -14.93 -6.93
CA LYS A 126 4.19 -16.18 -6.70
C LYS A 126 3.00 -16.06 -5.74
N TRP A 127 2.84 -14.91 -5.08
CA TRP A 127 1.90 -14.72 -3.97
C TRP A 127 0.54 -14.12 -4.40
N GLY A 128 0.42 -13.71 -5.65
CA GLY A 128 -0.79 -13.09 -6.18
C GLY A 128 -0.53 -12.43 -7.53
N LYS A 129 -1.42 -11.51 -7.93
CA LYS A 129 -1.25 -10.74 -9.18
C LYS A 129 -0.12 -9.71 -9.06
N ARG A 130 0.61 -9.51 -10.16
CA ARG A 130 1.64 -8.48 -10.34
C ARG A 130 1.12 -7.42 -11.30
#